data_AF-A0A9E6DG43-F1
#
_entry.id   AF-A0A9E6DG43-F1
#
_cell.length_a   1.000
_cell.length_b   1.000
_cell.length_c   1.000
_cell.angle_alpha   90.00
_cell.angle_beta   90.00
_cell.angle_gamma   90.00
#
_symmetry.space_group_name_H-M   'P 1'
#
loop_
_entity.id
_entity.type
_entity.pdbx_description
1 polymer ?
#
loop_
_entity_poly.entity_id
_entity_poly.type
_entity_poly.pdbx_seq_one_letter_code
_entity_poly.pdbx_strand_id
1 'polypeptide(L)'
;MPRWLWYVPIGILIVVVAYNGAKLGLMRANVTESAVIDHYAGEYLKDHARLIGEGASLTDCLAIPGYDPGVWIEVRCTPPEGSAFLYGVRRDGALIYAARDEAAKPET
;
A
#
# COMPACT_ATOMS: atom_id res chain seq x y z
N MET A 1 9.12 52.29 0.44
CA MET A 1 8.71 50.88 0.57
C MET A 1 9.82 50.12 1.29
N PRO A 2 9.51 49.30 2.31
CA PRO A 2 10.52 48.51 3.01
C PRO A 2 11.20 47.55 2.03
N ARG A 3 12.54 47.57 1.98
CA ARG A 3 13.32 46.76 1.03
C ARG A 3 13.13 45.25 1.21
N TRP A 4 12.68 44.81 2.38
CA TRP A 4 12.42 43.41 2.70
C TRP A 4 11.22 42.81 1.93
N LEU A 5 10.23 43.63 1.53
CA LEU A 5 9.07 43.16 0.76
C LEU A 5 9.45 42.54 -0.60
N TRP A 6 10.61 42.90 -1.16
CA TRP A 6 11.12 42.29 -2.39
C TRP A 6 11.54 40.82 -2.21
N TYR A 7 11.85 40.38 -0.99
CA TYR A 7 12.23 38.99 -0.71
C TYR A 7 11.06 38.11 -0.28
N VAL A 8 9.88 38.69 -0.01
CA VAL A 8 8.66 37.95 0.34
C VAL A 8 8.33 36.83 -0.65
N PRO A 9 8.32 37.03 -1.99
CA PRO A 9 8.00 35.94 -2.92
C PRO A 9 9.01 34.77 -2.83
N ILE A 10 10.29 35.08 -2.61
CA ILE A 10 11.33 34.06 -2.43
C ILE A 10 11.10 33.31 -1.11
N GLY A 11 10.80 34.03 -0.02
CA GLY A 11 10.46 33.42 1.26
C GLY A 11 9.26 32.48 1.18
N ILE A 12 8.20 32.90 0.46
CA ILE A 12 7.02 32.07 0.21
C ILE A 12 7.41 30.78 -0.54
N LEU A 13 8.18 30.89 -1.62
CA LEU A 13 8.64 29.72 -2.38
C LEU A 13 9.44 28.74 -1.51
N ILE A 14 10.34 29.24 -0.66
CA ILE A 14 11.12 28.41 0.26
C ILE A 14 10.21 27.66 1.22
N VAL A 15 9.24 28.35 1.84
CA VAL A 15 8.29 27.72 2.77
C VAL A 15 7.44 26.67 2.07
N VAL A 16 6.96 26.94 0.86
CA VAL A 16 6.17 25.99 0.07
C VAL A 16 6.99 24.74 -0.25
N VAL A 17 8.23 24.89 -0.71
CA VAL A 17 9.11 23.75 -1.02
C VAL A 17 9.44 22.95 0.24
N ALA A 18 9.81 23.62 1.34
CA ALA A 18 10.12 22.97 2.61
C ALA A 18 8.92 22.18 3.17
N TYR A 19 7.73 22.77 3.14
CA TYR A 19 6.50 22.13 3.59
C TYR A 19 6.18 20.87 2.77
N ASN A 20 6.24 20.95 1.44
CA ASN A 20 5.97 19.80 0.58
C ASN A 20 7.01 18.69 0.76
N GLY A 21 8.30 19.06 0.86
CA GLY A 21 9.37 18.11 1.12
C GLY A 21 9.20 17.39 2.46
N ALA A 22 8.91 18.13 3.52
CA ALA A 22 8.65 17.57 4.85
C ALA A 22 7.43 16.63 4.85
N LYS A 23 6.32 17.06 4.23
CA LYS A 23 5.10 16.25 4.10
C LYS A 23 5.37 14.93 3.38
N LEU A 24 6.05 14.98 2.24
CA LEU A 24 6.38 13.78 1.46
C LEU A 24 7.36 12.86 2.20
N GLY A 25 8.33 13.44 2.92
CA GLY A 25 9.26 12.70 3.77
C GLY A 25 8.55 11.96 4.90
N LEU A 26 7.64 12.62 5.60
CA LEU A 26 6.85 12.03 6.68
C LEU A 26 5.94 10.90 6.17
N MET A 27 5.29 11.09 5.02
CA MET A 27 4.49 10.02 4.40
C MET A 27 5.31 8.77 4.10
N ARG A 28 6.53 8.94 3.58
CA ARG A 28 7.43 7.80 3.29
C ARG A 28 8.05 7.18 4.55
N ALA A 29 8.30 7.97 5.59
CA ALA A 29 8.93 7.49 6.82
C ALA A 29 7.95 6.73 7.73
N ASN A 30 6.66 7.10 7.71
CA ASN A 30 5.66 6.50 8.59
C ASN A 30 4.99 5.25 8.01
N VAL A 31 5.15 4.96 6.72
CA VAL A 31 4.65 3.73 6.11
C VAL A 31 5.70 2.63 6.28
N THR A 32 5.46 1.76 7.26
CA THR A 32 6.28 0.57 7.50
C THR A 32 5.73 -0.62 6.74
N GLU A 33 6.61 -1.59 6.43
CA GLU A 33 6.22 -2.83 5.76
C GLU A 33 5.15 -3.59 6.56
N SER A 34 5.38 -3.74 7.87
CA SER A 34 4.44 -4.41 8.78
C SER A 34 3.07 -3.74 8.82
N ALA A 35 3.01 -2.40 8.85
CA ALA A 35 1.72 -1.70 8.85
C ALA A 35 0.92 -1.91 7.55
N VAL A 36 1.62 -2.03 6.41
CA VAL A 36 0.97 -2.37 5.13
C VAL A 36 0.44 -3.80 5.16
N ILE A 37 1.24 -4.76 5.64
CA ILE A 37 0.82 -6.16 5.75
C ILE A 37 -0.41 -6.28 6.65
N ASP A 38 -0.37 -5.72 7.85
CA ASP A 38 -1.47 -5.80 8.82
C ASP A 38 -2.76 -5.18 8.26
N HIS A 39 -2.63 -4.06 7.53
CA HIS A 39 -3.78 -3.39 6.92
C HIS A 39 -4.44 -4.25 5.85
N TYR A 40 -3.67 -4.76 4.88
CA TYR A 40 -4.23 -5.55 3.77
C TYR A 40 -4.58 -6.99 4.19
N ALA A 41 -3.93 -7.56 5.20
CA ALA A 41 -4.38 -8.80 5.82
C ALA A 41 -5.76 -8.64 6.50
N GLY A 42 -6.00 -7.49 7.15
CA GLY A 42 -7.32 -7.15 7.66
C GLY A 42 -8.37 -6.94 6.56
N GLU A 43 -7.97 -6.40 5.41
CA GLU A 43 -8.87 -6.28 4.24
C GLU A 43 -9.19 -7.64 3.63
N TYR A 44 -8.20 -8.53 3.53
CA TYR A 44 -8.37 -9.92 3.11
C TYR A 44 -9.42 -10.65 3.94
N LEU A 45 -9.43 -10.52 5.27
CA LEU A 45 -10.46 -11.14 6.10
C LEU A 45 -11.87 -10.71 5.70
N LYS A 46 -12.06 -9.42 5.41
CA LYS A 46 -13.36 -8.88 4.98
C LYS A 46 -13.74 -9.38 3.58
N ASP A 47 -12.79 -9.37 2.65
CA ASP A 47 -13.01 -9.82 1.28
C ASP A 47 -13.32 -11.33 1.23
N HIS A 48 -12.59 -12.12 2.02
CA HIS A 48 -12.83 -13.55 2.14
C HIS A 48 -14.20 -13.83 2.78
N ALA A 49 -14.53 -13.20 3.90
CA ALA A 49 -15.83 -13.32 4.55
C ALA A 49 -16.99 -12.96 3.60
N ARG A 50 -16.79 -11.93 2.77
CA ARG A 50 -17.79 -11.47 1.79
C ARG A 50 -17.97 -12.43 0.61
N LEU A 51 -16.89 -13.03 0.10
CA LEU A 51 -16.91 -13.77 -1.17
C LEU A 51 -17.00 -15.29 -0.99
N ILE A 52 -16.43 -15.83 0.09
CA ILE A 52 -16.27 -17.26 0.32
C ILE A 52 -16.97 -17.64 1.64
N GLY A 53 -16.83 -16.82 2.66
CA GLY A 53 -17.37 -17.04 4.01
C GLY A 53 -16.29 -16.96 5.08
N GLU A 54 -16.67 -17.29 6.31
CA GLU A 54 -15.75 -17.33 7.45
C GLU A 54 -14.67 -18.40 7.27
N GLY A 55 -13.50 -18.22 7.90
CA GLY A 55 -12.41 -19.22 7.91
C GLY A 55 -11.05 -18.71 7.45
N ALA A 56 -10.96 -17.48 6.96
CA ALA A 56 -9.69 -16.82 6.68
C ALA A 56 -8.96 -16.43 7.97
N SER A 57 -7.62 -16.47 7.93
CA SER A 57 -6.74 -16.07 9.02
C SER A 57 -5.71 -15.04 8.58
N LEU A 58 -5.27 -14.17 9.49
CA LEU A 58 -4.15 -13.26 9.23
C LEU A 58 -2.85 -14.00 8.89
N THR A 59 -2.70 -15.24 9.38
CA THR A 59 -1.54 -16.09 9.11
C THR A 59 -1.49 -16.63 7.68
N ASP A 60 -2.57 -16.48 6.92
CA ASP A 60 -2.62 -16.88 5.52
C ASP A 60 -1.85 -15.89 4.62
N CYS A 61 -1.52 -14.72 5.16
CA CYS A 61 -0.89 -13.63 4.46
C CYS A 61 0.64 -13.62 4.60
N LEU A 62 1.30 -13.35 3.49
CA LEU A 62 2.73 -13.12 3.39
C LEU A 62 3.02 -11.91 2.50
N ALA A 63 4.00 -11.10 2.88
CA ALA A 63 4.51 -10.02 2.06
C ALA A 63 5.64 -10.53 1.17
N ILE A 64 5.59 -10.16 -0.10
CA ILE A 64 6.68 -10.36 -1.05
C ILE A 64 7.02 -9.04 -1.75
N PRO A 65 8.28 -8.86 -2.20
CA PRO A 65 8.64 -7.72 -3.03
C PRO A 65 7.77 -7.63 -4.29
N GLY A 66 7.30 -6.43 -4.62
CA GLY A 66 6.55 -6.20 -5.84
C GLY A 66 7.37 -6.49 -7.09
N TYR A 67 6.79 -7.23 -8.04
CA TYR A 67 7.42 -7.51 -9.34
C TYR A 67 7.10 -6.43 -10.38
N ASP A 68 5.88 -5.89 -10.36
CA ASP A 68 5.42 -4.92 -11.35
C ASP A 68 5.91 -3.49 -11.08
N PRO A 69 6.13 -2.67 -12.13
CA PRO A 69 6.52 -1.28 -11.99
C PRO A 69 5.55 -0.48 -11.12
N GLY A 70 6.07 0.09 -10.03
CA GLY A 70 5.30 0.90 -9.09
C GLY A 70 4.72 0.13 -7.90
N VAL A 71 4.71 -1.21 -7.94
CA VAL A 71 4.43 -2.06 -6.77
C VAL A 71 5.69 -2.09 -5.90
N TRP A 72 5.55 -1.62 -4.68
CA TRP A 72 6.62 -1.74 -3.68
C TRP A 72 6.56 -3.11 -3.01
N ILE A 73 5.37 -3.52 -2.61
CA ILE A 73 5.12 -4.77 -1.90
C ILE A 73 3.81 -5.38 -2.40
N GLU A 74 3.78 -6.69 -2.58
CA GLU A 74 2.56 -7.45 -2.78
C GLU A 74 2.27 -8.23 -1.49
N VAL A 75 1.07 -8.05 -0.94
CA VAL A 75 0.56 -8.88 0.15
C VAL A 75 -0.26 -10.00 -0.50
N ARG A 76 0.22 -11.23 -0.34
CA ARG A 76 -0.40 -12.44 -0.90
C ARG A 76 -1.00 -13.24 0.25
N CYS A 77 -2.32 -13.39 0.27
CA CYS A 77 -3.04 -14.15 1.28
C CYS A 77 -3.63 -15.42 0.66
N THR A 78 -3.12 -16.58 1.08
CA THR A 78 -3.52 -17.88 0.52
C THR A 78 -4.23 -18.68 1.60
N PRO A 79 -5.58 -18.78 1.57
CA PRO A 79 -6.31 -19.63 2.50
C PRO A 79 -5.89 -21.11 2.33
N PRO A 80 -6.08 -21.95 3.36
CA PRO A 80 -5.81 -23.39 3.27
C PRO A 80 -6.56 -24.07 2.12
N GLU A 81 -7.76 -23.59 1.83
CA GLU A 81 -8.59 -24.02 0.70
C GLU A 81 -8.99 -22.80 -0.12
N GLY A 82 -8.65 -22.78 -1.41
CA GLY A 82 -9.06 -21.72 -2.34
C GLY A 82 -7.90 -21.03 -3.05
N SER A 83 -8.23 -19.95 -3.75
CA SER A 83 -7.28 -19.13 -4.50
C SER A 83 -6.69 -18.02 -3.65
N ALA A 84 -5.46 -17.62 -3.98
CA ALA A 84 -4.78 -16.53 -3.30
C ALA A 84 -5.42 -15.18 -3.62
N PHE A 85 -5.48 -14.31 -2.63
CA PHE A 85 -5.83 -12.90 -2.75
C PHE A 85 -4.54 -12.09 -2.80
N LEU A 86 -4.42 -11.23 -3.82
CA LEU A 86 -3.22 -10.45 -4.09
C LEU A 86 -3.53 -8.97 -3.94
N TYR A 87 -2.72 -8.26 -3.16
CA TYR A 87 -2.83 -6.82 -2.96
C TYR A 87 -1.49 -6.17 -3.30
N GLY A 88 -1.40 -5.54 -4.47
CA GLY A 88 -0.22 -4.79 -4.88
C GLY A 88 -0.25 -3.38 -4.33
N VAL A 89 0.78 -2.96 -3.59
CA VAL A 89 0.79 -1.71 -2.83
C VAL A 89 1.99 -0.84 -3.21
N ARG A 90 1.77 0.47 -3.34
CA ARG A 90 2.82 1.47 -3.57
C ARG A 90 3.59 1.80 -2.30
N ARG A 91 4.72 2.51 -2.45
CA ARG A 91 5.58 2.93 -1.34
C ARG A 91 4.91 3.89 -0.33
N ASP A 92 3.81 4.53 -0.72
CA ASP A 92 2.99 5.37 0.17
C ASP A 92 1.87 4.59 0.87
N GLY A 93 1.82 3.26 0.72
CA GLY A 93 0.80 2.39 1.31
C GLY A 93 -0.50 2.31 0.49
N ALA A 94 -0.61 3.02 -0.64
CA ALA A 94 -1.80 3.01 -1.46
C ALA A 94 -1.89 1.75 -2.33
N LEU A 95 -3.09 1.17 -2.41
CA LEU A 95 -3.41 0.02 -3.26
C LEU A 95 -3.27 0.40 -4.75
N ILE A 96 -2.62 -0.47 -5.52
CA ILE A 96 -2.54 -0.41 -6.99
C ILE A 96 -3.57 -1.34 -7.58
N TYR A 97 -3.61 -2.59 -7.12
CA TYR A 97 -4.55 -3.60 -7.54
C TYR A 97 -4.93 -4.51 -6.38
N ALA A 98 -6.14 -5.05 -6.45
CA ALA A 98 -6.58 -6.21 -5.70
C ALA A 98 -7.03 -7.27 -6.71
N ALA A 99 -6.49 -8.48 -6.59
CA ALA A 99 -6.76 -9.57 -7.52
C ALA A 99 -6.92 -10.90 -6.76
N ARG A 100 -7.44 -11.90 -7.47
CA ARG A 100 -7.53 -13.28 -7.00
C ARG A 100 -6.88 -14.19 -8.05
N ASP A 101 -5.96 -15.05 -7.63
CA ASP A 101 -5.31 -16.03 -8.51
C ASP A 101 -6.30 -17.16 -8.85
N GLU A 102 -7.21 -16.95 -9.81
CA GLU A 102 -8.21 -17.95 -10.21
C GLU A 102 -7.67 -19.07 -11.13
N ALA A 103 -6.34 -19.28 -11.22
CA ALA A 103 -5.75 -20.20 -12.20
C ALA A 103 -4.76 -21.21 -11.58
N ALA A 104 -5.29 -22.27 -10.95
CA ALA A 104 -4.54 -23.51 -10.74
C ALA A 104 -5.47 -24.73 -10.66
N LYS A 105 -6.34 -24.91 -11.67
CA LYS A 105 -6.91 -26.24 -11.95
C LYS A 105 -6.40 -26.69 -13.32
N PRO A 106 -5.37 -27.53 -13.43
CA PRO A 106 -5.22 -28.34 -14.63
C PRO A 106 -6.44 -29.27 -14.67
N GLU A 107 -7.33 -29.05 -15.63
CA GLU A 107 -8.38 -29.98 -15.96
C GLU A 107 -7.72 -31.28 -16.42
N THR A 108 -8.01 -32.37 -15.71
CA THR A 108 -7.63 -33.75 -16.02
C THR A 108 -8.34 -34.25 -17.27
#